data_AF-A0A0N5BWU6-F1
#
_entry.id   AF-A0A0N5BWU6-F1
#
_cell.length_a   1.000
_cell.length_b   1.000
_cell.length_c   1.000
_cell.angle_alpha   90.00
_cell.angle_beta   90.00
_cell.angle_gamma   90.00
#
_symmetry.space_group_name_H-M   'P 1'
#
loop_
_entity.id
_entity.type
_entity.pdbx_description
1 polymer ?
#
loop_
_entity_poly.entity_id
_entity_poly.type
_entity_poly.pdbx_seq_one_letter_code
_entity_poly.pdbx_strand_id
1 'polypeptide(L)'
;MAAVPAVKVLHPINTEKKDKKLKTFQDYFPNGTKAYSCLHCRAHLAKHSELISKSFQGSQGKAYLFNSVVNIGCGPSEERVLLTGLHAVADIFCECCKTTLGWKYEHAFEASQKYKEGKFIIEVIHMVKDNGWEDGERDF
;
A
#
# COMPACT_ATOMS: atom_id res chain seq x y z
N MET A 1 43.23 -53.53 -7.39
CA MET A 1 42.79 -52.83 -6.16
C MET A 1 41.81 -51.76 -6.61
N ALA A 2 40.52 -51.96 -6.34
CA ALA A 2 39.43 -51.18 -6.92
C ALA A 2 39.17 -49.88 -6.13
N ALA A 3 39.01 -48.76 -6.83
CA ALA A 3 38.58 -47.49 -6.25
C ALA A 3 37.05 -47.50 -6.11
N VAL A 4 36.56 -47.26 -4.89
CA VAL A 4 35.14 -47.05 -4.60
C VAL A 4 34.80 -45.58 -4.86
N PRO A 5 33.71 -45.23 -5.56
CA PRO A 5 33.35 -43.83 -5.76
C PRO A 5 32.62 -43.28 -4.53
N ALA A 6 32.97 -42.06 -4.12
CA ALA A 6 32.30 -41.33 -3.06
C ALA A 6 30.91 -40.87 -3.52
N VAL A 7 29.86 -41.41 -2.91
CA VAL A 7 28.47 -40.99 -3.11
C VAL A 7 28.24 -39.69 -2.34
N LYS A 8 28.01 -38.58 -3.04
CA LYS A 8 27.54 -37.33 -2.42
C LYS A 8 26.07 -37.50 -2.03
N VAL A 9 25.81 -37.56 -0.73
CA VAL A 9 24.46 -37.49 -0.16
C VAL A 9 23.89 -36.10 -0.45
N LEU A 10 22.87 -36.03 -1.30
CA LEU A 10 22.09 -34.82 -1.53
C LEU A 10 21.08 -34.67 -0.38
N HIS A 11 21.22 -33.62 0.41
CA HIS A 11 20.18 -33.22 1.37
C HIS A 11 18.96 -32.66 0.61
N PRO A 12 17.73 -33.00 1.02
CA PRO A 12 16.54 -32.44 0.38
C PRO A 12 16.42 -30.94 0.68
N ILE A 13 16.27 -30.16 -0.38
CA ILE A 13 16.04 -28.72 -0.34
C ILE A 13 14.60 -28.51 0.15
N ASN A 14 14.44 -28.01 1.37
CA ASN A 14 13.15 -27.64 1.93
C ASN A 14 12.61 -26.44 1.14
N THR A 15 11.75 -26.70 0.15
CA THR A 15 11.06 -25.65 -0.59
C THR A 15 9.85 -25.22 0.23
N GLU A 16 10.03 -24.18 1.05
CA GLU A 16 8.93 -23.50 1.70
C GLU A 16 7.97 -22.98 0.63
N LYS A 17 6.83 -23.67 0.48
CA LYS A 17 5.73 -23.21 -0.35
C LYS A 17 5.14 -21.98 0.31
N LYS A 18 5.56 -20.79 -0.16
CA LYS A 18 4.81 -19.55 0.11
C LYS A 18 3.40 -19.74 -0.46
N ASP A 19 2.43 -19.95 0.42
CA ASP A 19 1.01 -19.91 0.11
C ASP A 19 0.70 -18.57 -0.56
N LYS A 20 0.68 -18.56 -1.89
CA LYS A 20 0.15 -17.44 -2.66
C LYS A 20 -1.35 -17.49 -2.47
N LYS A 21 -1.82 -16.83 -1.41
CA LYS A 21 -3.23 -16.57 -1.16
C LYS A 21 -3.84 -16.08 -2.47
N LEU A 22 -4.80 -16.84 -2.99
CA LEU A 22 -5.51 -16.52 -4.24
C LEU A 22 -6.07 -15.10 -4.06
N LYS A 23 -5.52 -14.11 -4.77
CA LYS A 23 -6.06 -12.76 -4.75
C LYS A 23 -7.41 -12.83 -5.47
N THR A 24 -8.49 -12.62 -4.73
CA THR A 24 -9.77 -12.30 -5.35
C THR A 24 -9.59 -11.05 -6.22
N PHE A 25 -10.40 -10.90 -7.26
CA PHE A 25 -10.31 -9.74 -8.17
C PHE A 25 -10.36 -8.40 -7.39
N GLN A 26 -11.03 -8.40 -6.24
CA GLN A 26 -11.14 -7.29 -5.30
C GLN A 26 -11.05 -7.80 -3.87
N ASP A 27 -10.35 -7.08 -3.00
CA ASP A 27 -10.36 -7.28 -1.55
C ASP A 27 -11.45 -6.39 -0.94
N TYR A 28 -12.48 -7.01 -0.35
CA TYR A 28 -13.52 -6.32 0.41
C TYR A 28 -13.36 -6.61 1.91
N PHE A 29 -13.59 -5.58 2.72
CA PHE A 29 -13.52 -5.70 4.18
C PHE A 29 -14.88 -6.12 4.74
N PRO A 30 -14.92 -6.87 5.86
CA PRO A 30 -16.18 -7.23 6.51
C PRO A 30 -17.04 -6.00 6.86
N ASN A 31 -18.37 -6.17 6.81
CA ASN A 31 -19.33 -5.13 7.17
C ASN A 31 -19.04 -4.56 8.57
N GLY A 32 -19.15 -3.23 8.73
CA GLY A 32 -18.86 -2.52 9.98
C GLY A 32 -17.39 -2.16 10.19
N THR A 33 -16.48 -2.57 9.29
CA THR A 33 -15.10 -2.10 9.32
C THR A 33 -15.06 -0.60 8.99
N LYS A 34 -14.47 0.22 9.87
CA LYS A 34 -14.10 1.62 9.54
C LYS A 34 -13.10 1.58 8.38
N ALA A 35 -13.58 1.89 7.18
CA ALA A 35 -12.81 1.79 5.96
C ALA A 35 -12.85 3.09 5.18
N TYR A 36 -11.84 3.23 4.33
CA TYR A 36 -11.72 4.24 3.32
C TYR A 36 -11.89 3.59 1.96
N SER A 37 -12.72 4.20 1.12
CA SER A 37 -13.04 3.68 -0.21
C SER A 37 -12.83 4.75 -1.28
N CYS A 38 -12.64 4.31 -2.52
CA CYS A 38 -12.54 5.20 -3.66
C CYS A 38 -13.83 5.99 -3.82
N LEU A 39 -13.73 7.32 -3.91
CA LEU A 39 -14.89 8.20 -4.08
C LEU A 39 -15.69 7.86 -5.35
N HIS A 40 -15.00 7.47 -6.41
CA HIS A 40 -15.57 7.33 -7.76
C HIS A 40 -16.30 6.00 -7.99
N CYS A 41 -15.83 4.91 -7.39
CA CYS A 41 -16.38 3.56 -7.63
C CYS A 41 -16.65 2.75 -6.37
N ARG A 42 -16.38 3.30 -5.19
CA ARG A 42 -16.59 2.65 -3.88
C ARG A 42 -15.78 1.39 -3.64
N ALA A 43 -14.75 1.11 -4.45
CA ALA A 43 -13.78 0.08 -4.14
C ALA A 43 -13.07 0.40 -2.81
N HIS A 44 -12.97 -0.57 -1.91
CA HIS A 44 -12.26 -0.39 -0.65
C HIS A 44 -10.78 -0.12 -0.93
N LEU A 45 -10.19 0.85 -0.23
CA LEU A 45 -8.78 1.23 -0.39
C LEU A 45 -7.97 0.89 0.85
N ALA A 46 -8.43 1.27 2.04
CA ALA A 46 -7.68 1.00 3.27
C ALA A 46 -8.62 0.88 4.46
N LYS A 47 -8.17 0.19 5.51
CA LYS A 47 -8.85 0.21 6.81
C LYS A 47 -8.40 1.44 7.59
N HIS A 48 -9.22 1.91 8.52
CA HIS A 48 -8.81 2.96 9.45
C HIS A 48 -7.62 2.54 10.32
N SER A 49 -7.50 1.25 10.67
CA SER A 49 -6.35 0.71 11.41
C SER A 49 -5.02 0.84 10.65
N GLU A 50 -5.05 1.00 9.32
CA GLU A 50 -3.85 1.19 8.50
C GLU A 50 -3.45 2.67 8.39
N LEU A 51 -4.26 3.61 8.92
CA LEU A 51 -3.95 5.04 8.89
C LEU A 51 -2.78 5.35 9.84
N ILE A 52 -1.75 6.00 9.31
CA ILE A 52 -0.58 6.43 10.09
C ILE A 52 -0.68 7.91 10.46
N SER A 53 -1.04 8.76 9.50
CA SER A 53 -1.11 10.21 9.73
C SER A 53 -2.06 10.92 8.76
N LYS A 54 -2.79 11.91 9.29
CA LYS A 54 -3.67 12.81 8.52
C LYS A 54 -2.99 14.13 8.11
N SER A 55 -1.71 14.33 8.48
CA SER A 55 -0.99 15.60 8.38
C SER A 55 -0.14 15.72 7.11
N PHE A 56 -0.55 15.06 6.02
CA PHE A 56 0.13 15.12 4.73
C PHE A 56 -0.65 15.99 3.74
N GLN A 57 0.06 16.46 2.71
CA GLN A 57 -0.50 17.22 1.61
C GLN A 57 -0.04 16.62 0.28
N GLY A 58 -0.94 16.55 -0.68
CA GLY A 58 -0.66 16.26 -2.08
C GLY A 58 -0.90 17.49 -2.95
N SER A 59 -0.84 17.30 -4.26
CA SER A 59 -1.00 18.38 -5.24
C SER A 59 -2.43 18.94 -5.25
N GLN A 60 -3.42 18.15 -4.80
CA GLN A 60 -4.84 18.48 -4.78
C GLN A 60 -5.37 18.71 -3.36
N GLY A 61 -4.49 18.89 -2.37
CA GLY A 61 -4.85 19.30 -1.01
C GLY A 61 -4.47 18.29 0.07
N LYS A 62 -5.36 18.04 1.03
CA LYS A 62 -5.09 17.16 2.18
C LYS A 62 -4.92 15.71 1.71
N ALA A 63 -3.93 15.02 2.25
CA ALA A 63 -3.66 13.62 1.95
C ALA A 63 -3.32 12.85 3.23
N TYR A 64 -3.59 11.55 3.24
CA TYR A 64 -3.35 10.68 4.38
C TYR A 64 -2.29 9.65 4.06
N LEU A 65 -1.45 9.34 5.06
CA LEU A 65 -0.44 8.29 4.99
C LEU A 65 -0.99 6.98 5.55
N PHE A 66 -0.88 5.91 4.79
CA PHE A 66 -1.33 4.57 5.14
C PHE A 66 -0.18 3.56 5.12
N ASN A 67 -0.27 2.57 5.99
CA ASN A 67 0.63 1.43 6.02
C ASN A 67 0.38 0.47 4.86
N SER A 68 -0.89 0.16 4.57
CA SER A 68 -1.29 -0.74 3.48
C SER A 68 -2.54 -0.23 2.77
N VAL A 69 -2.59 -0.44 1.45
CA VAL A 69 -3.71 -0.09 0.56
C VAL A 69 -4.00 -1.26 -0.38
N VAL A 70 -5.28 -1.54 -0.64
CA VAL A 70 -5.78 -2.61 -1.51
C VAL A 70 -6.53 -2.05 -2.72
N ASN A 71 -6.80 -2.90 -3.72
CA ASN A 71 -7.51 -2.53 -4.95
C ASN A 71 -6.85 -1.36 -5.70
N ILE A 72 -5.51 -1.33 -5.70
CA ILE A 72 -4.70 -0.33 -6.42
C ILE A 72 -3.72 -1.00 -7.37
N GLY A 73 -3.48 -0.34 -8.51
CA GLY A 73 -2.29 -0.56 -9.32
C GLY A 73 -1.24 0.50 -9.01
N CYS A 74 0.02 0.18 -9.31
CA CYS A 74 1.14 1.12 -9.23
C CYS A 74 1.68 1.40 -10.63
N GLY A 75 1.97 2.67 -10.90
CA GLY A 75 2.75 3.11 -12.06
C GLY A 75 4.25 2.82 -11.90
N PRO A 76 5.08 3.28 -12.84
CA PRO A 76 6.53 3.20 -12.71
C PRO A 76 7.03 4.03 -11.52
N SER A 77 8.16 3.61 -10.95
CA SER A 77 8.87 4.41 -9.95
C SER A 77 9.60 5.56 -10.62
N GLU A 78 9.43 6.76 -10.08
CA GLU A 78 10.02 8.00 -10.57
C GLU A 78 10.61 8.81 -9.41
N GLU A 79 11.73 9.49 -9.65
CA GLU A 79 12.30 10.40 -8.67
C GLU A 79 11.58 11.75 -8.69
N ARG A 80 11.15 12.22 -7.52
CA ARG A 80 10.45 13.49 -7.34
C ARG A 80 10.97 14.23 -6.11
N VAL A 81 11.19 15.54 -6.26
CA VAL A 81 11.48 16.43 -5.13
C VAL A 81 10.16 16.81 -4.48
N LEU A 82 9.98 16.39 -3.22
CA LEU A 82 8.83 16.72 -2.40
C LEU A 82 9.24 17.71 -1.30
N LEU A 83 8.28 18.18 -0.51
CA LEU A 83 8.54 19.13 0.58
C LEU A 83 9.64 18.66 1.55
N THR A 84 9.74 17.35 1.78
CA THR A 84 10.72 16.74 2.70
C THR A 84 11.95 16.18 1.98
N GLY A 85 12.27 16.68 0.78
CA GLY A 85 13.44 16.26 0.01
C GLY A 85 13.14 15.30 -1.15
N LEU A 86 14.20 14.75 -1.74
CA LEU A 86 14.13 13.82 -2.88
C LEU A 86 13.61 12.44 -2.45
N HIS A 87 12.69 11.89 -3.23
CA HIS A 87 12.12 10.56 -3.03
C HIS A 87 11.96 9.85 -4.38
N ALA A 88 12.07 8.52 -4.39
CA ALA A 88 11.52 7.71 -5.47
C ALA A 88 10.08 7.29 -5.09
N VAL A 89 9.12 7.60 -5.94
CA VAL A 89 7.70 7.36 -5.71
C VAL A 89 7.05 6.73 -6.93
N ALA A 90 6.00 5.95 -6.72
CA ALA A 90 5.19 5.38 -7.80
C ALA A 90 3.74 5.85 -7.65
N ASP A 91 3.15 6.40 -8.70
CA ASP A 91 1.73 6.78 -8.66
C ASP A 91 0.85 5.55 -8.43
N ILE A 92 -0.19 5.71 -7.62
CA ILE A 92 -1.18 4.67 -7.37
C ILE A 92 -2.52 5.08 -7.97
N PHE A 93 -3.21 4.12 -8.55
CA PHE A 93 -4.52 4.32 -9.15
C PHE A 93 -5.47 3.21 -8.72
N CYS A 94 -6.75 3.55 -8.60
CA CYS A 94 -7.77 2.55 -8.29
C CYS A 94 -7.81 1.50 -9.39
N GLU A 95 -7.68 0.22 -9.02
CA GLU A 95 -7.68 -0.86 -10.01
C GLU A 95 -9.04 -1.01 -10.71
N CYS A 96 -10.12 -0.55 -10.06
CA CYS A 96 -11.49 -0.63 -10.57
C CYS A 96 -11.82 0.48 -11.58
N CYS A 97 -11.60 1.76 -11.24
CA CYS A 97 -11.99 2.89 -12.08
C CYS A 97 -10.81 3.64 -12.72
N LYS A 98 -9.58 3.21 -12.44
CA LYS A 98 -8.32 3.78 -12.96
C LYS A 98 -8.03 5.23 -12.56
N THR A 99 -8.84 5.83 -11.69
CA THR A 99 -8.55 7.15 -11.11
C THR A 99 -7.26 7.11 -10.32
N THR A 100 -6.34 8.04 -10.59
CA THR A 100 -5.17 8.29 -9.74
C THR A 100 -5.62 8.70 -8.35
N LEU A 101 -5.03 8.10 -7.32
CA LEU A 101 -5.41 8.30 -5.92
C LEU A 101 -4.33 9.04 -5.11
N GLY A 102 -3.08 8.91 -5.52
CA GLY A 102 -1.91 9.43 -4.82
C GLY A 102 -0.66 8.66 -5.24
N TRP A 103 0.25 8.38 -4.31
CA TRP A 103 1.50 7.68 -4.61
C TRP A 103 1.97 6.76 -3.49
N LYS A 104 2.83 5.80 -3.81
CA LYS A 104 3.59 4.98 -2.86
C LYS A 104 5.03 5.51 -2.78
N TYR A 105 5.60 5.56 -1.58
CA TYR A 105 7.02 5.80 -1.39
C TYR A 105 7.82 4.51 -1.63
N GLU A 106 8.63 4.49 -2.68
CA GLU A 106 9.54 3.38 -2.97
C GLU A 106 10.88 3.57 -2.24
N HIS A 107 11.40 4.80 -2.26
CA HIS A 107 12.65 5.14 -1.60
C HIS A 107 12.65 6.58 -1.07
N ALA A 108 13.27 6.79 0.08
CA ALA A 108 13.57 8.11 0.62
C ALA A 108 15.08 8.26 0.78
N PHE A 109 15.67 9.32 0.24
CA PHE A 109 17.12 9.48 0.27
C PHE A 109 17.64 10.02 1.61
N GLU A 110 16.78 10.69 2.38
CA GLU A 110 17.09 11.17 3.72
C GLU A 110 16.72 10.14 4.79
N ALA A 111 17.64 9.89 5.74
CA ALA A 111 17.42 8.96 6.85
C ALA A 111 16.17 9.30 7.68
N SER A 112 15.90 10.59 7.89
CA SER A 112 14.73 11.09 8.63
C SER A 112 13.40 10.76 7.96
N GLN A 113 13.42 10.44 6.65
CA GLN A 113 12.23 10.15 5.85
C GLN A 113 12.06 8.65 5.55
N LYS A 114 13.00 7.80 5.99
CA LYS A 114 12.96 6.33 5.76
C LYS A 114 11.70 5.67 6.31
N TYR A 115 11.10 6.24 7.35
CA TYR A 115 9.83 5.76 7.86
C TYR A 115 8.70 5.83 6.81
N LYS A 116 8.83 6.55 5.69
CA LYS A 116 7.82 6.60 4.62
C LYS A 116 7.92 5.45 3.64
N GLU A 117 9.08 4.80 3.51
CA GLU A 117 9.28 3.74 2.52
C GLU A 117 8.26 2.60 2.69
N GLY A 118 7.72 2.13 1.57
CA GLY A 118 6.66 1.13 1.50
C GLY A 118 5.26 1.63 1.83
N LYS A 119 5.09 2.89 2.24
CA LYS A 119 3.79 3.47 2.63
C LYS A 119 3.14 4.24 1.50
N PHE A 120 1.86 4.51 1.68
CA PHE A 120 0.98 5.02 0.64
C PHE A 120 0.38 6.35 1.05
N ILE A 121 0.37 7.30 0.12
CA ILE A 121 -0.39 8.53 0.21
C ILE A 121 -1.65 8.38 -0.64
N ILE A 122 -2.80 8.69 -0.05
CA ILE A 122 -4.06 8.87 -0.77
C ILE A 122 -4.57 10.28 -0.50
N GLU A 123 -4.89 11.01 -1.56
CA GLU A 123 -5.49 12.33 -1.45
C GLU A 123 -6.96 12.22 -1.04
N VAL A 124 -7.37 13.03 -0.06
CA VAL A 124 -8.71 12.94 0.55
C VAL A 124 -9.80 13.18 -0.48
N ILE A 125 -9.53 13.99 -1.50
CA ILE A 125 -10.49 14.28 -2.58
C ILE A 125 -10.86 13.05 -3.43
N HIS A 126 -10.12 11.95 -3.31
CA HIS A 126 -10.38 10.69 -4.03
C HIS A 126 -10.90 9.59 -3.13
N MET A 127 -11.20 9.91 -1.86
CA MET A 127 -11.48 8.95 -0.82
C MET A 127 -12.71 9.34 0.00
N VAL A 128 -13.50 8.35 0.38
CA VAL A 128 -14.67 8.51 1.26
C VAL A 128 -14.57 7.55 2.44
N LYS A 129 -15.09 7.97 3.60
CA LYS A 129 -15.21 7.14 4.80
C LYS A 129 -16.50 6.30 4.67
N ASP A 130 -16.40 4.98 4.64
CA ASP A 130 -17.57 4.08 4.52
C ASP A 130 -18.10 3.60 5.89
N ASN A 131 -19.42 3.33 5.94
CA ASN A 131 -20.28 3.10 7.11
C ASN A 131 -19.72 2.15 8.18
N GLY A 132 -19.02 2.75 9.15
CA GLY A 132 -18.63 2.19 10.45
C GLY A 132 -18.11 3.26 11.42
N TRP A 133 -18.23 4.53 11.04
CA TRP A 133 -17.78 5.68 11.81
C TRP A 133 -18.98 6.16 12.64
N GLU A 134 -19.14 5.65 13.86
CA GLU A 134 -20.11 6.22 14.80
C GLU A 134 -19.89 7.75 14.86
N ASP A 135 -20.99 8.51 14.77
CA ASP A 135 -21.06 9.97 14.55
C ASP A 135 -20.47 10.83 15.69
N GLY A 136 -19.21 10.59 16.07
CA GLY A 136 -18.56 11.22 17.23
C GLY A 136 -17.31 12.06 16.93
N GLU A 137 -16.61 11.82 15.82
CA GLU A 137 -15.40 12.59 15.46
C GLU A 137 -15.61 13.37 14.17
N ARG A 138 -16.30 14.51 14.30
CA ARG A 138 -16.14 15.60 13.33
C ARG A 138 -14.77 16.19 13.58
N ASP A 139 -13.82 15.83 12.71
CA ASP A 139 -12.50 16.43 12.60
C ASP A 139 -12.66 17.95 12.33
N PHE A 140 -12.80 18.77 13.39
CA PHE A 140 -12.67 20.23 13.34
C PHE A 140 -11.19 20.63 13.23
#